data_AF-A0A0S9S5Y1-F1
#
_entry.id   AF-A0A0S9S5Y1-F1
#
_cell.length_a   1.000
_cell.length_b   1.000
_cell.length_c   1.000
_cell.angle_alpha   90.00
_cell.angle_beta   90.00
_cell.angle_gamma   90.00
#
_symmetry.space_group_name_H-M   'P 1'
#
loop_
_entity.id
_entity.type
_entity.pdbx_description
1 polymer ?
#
loop_
_entity_poly.entity_id
_entity_poly.type
_entity_poly.pdbx_seq_one_letter_code
_entity_poly.pdbx_strand_id
1 'polypeptide(L)' 'MSTTQKLARILAARSGSGIELALATESGQTLKVLATSEQIDMLVDELEDILNSPEEPEAPEPPAAA' A
#
# COMPACT_ATOMS: atom_id res chain seq x y z
N MET A 1 17.03 -3.57 4.98
CA MET A 1 15.58 -3.52 5.19
C MET A 1 15.20 -2.05 5.34
N SER A 2 14.36 -1.50 4.47
CA SER A 2 13.87 -0.12 4.59
C SER A 2 12.78 -0.05 5.65
N THR A 3 12.80 0.98 6.49
CA THR A 3 11.73 1.27 7.45
C THR A 3 10.42 1.52 6.70
N THR A 4 9.33 0.88 7.13
CA THR A 4 7.97 1.14 6.61
C THR A 4 7.57 2.57 6.96
N GLN A 5 7.16 3.34 5.96
CA GLN A 5 6.73 4.74 6.13
C GLN A 5 5.22 4.84 5.94
N LYS A 6 4.58 5.73 6.71
CA LYS A 6 3.16 6.04 6.51
C LYS A 6 2.94 6.77 5.20
N LEU A 7 1.97 6.29 4.42
CA LEU A 7 1.54 6.93 3.19
C LEU A 7 0.75 8.20 3.50
N ALA A 8 1.15 9.33 2.93
CA ALA A 8 0.44 10.60 3.06
C ALA A 8 -0.45 10.90 1.84
N ARG A 9 0.03 10.60 0.62
CA ARG A 9 -0.73 10.77 -0.63
C ARG A 9 -0.16 9.93 -1.76
N ILE A 10 -1.01 9.57 -2.71
CA ILE A 10 -0.63 9.02 -4.02
C ILE A 10 -1.10 9.99 -5.09
N LEU A 11 -0.20 10.32 -6.03
CA LEU A 11 -0.55 11.04 -7.25
C LEU A 11 -0.29 10.12 -8.44
N ALA A 12 -1.22 10.06 -9.38
CA ALA A 12 -1.10 9.26 -10.59
C ALA A 12 -1.21 10.14 -11.83
N ALA A 13 -0.39 9.87 -12.84
CA ALA A 13 -0.47 10.54 -14.14
C ALA A 13 -0.13 9.55 -15.26
N ARG A 14 -0.79 9.67 -16.42
CA ARG A 14 -0.35 8.92 -17.61
C ARG A 14 0.99 9.47 -18.07
N SER A 15 1.94 8.58 -18.35
CA SER A 15 3.30 8.92 -18.79
C SER A 15 3.71 7.98 -19.91
N GLY A 16 3.69 8.48 -21.15
CA GLY A 16 3.92 7.67 -22.34
C GLY A 16 2.94 6.49 -22.42
N SER A 17 3.48 5.27 -22.47
CA SER A 17 2.71 4.02 -22.50
C SER A 17 2.35 3.46 -21.13
N GLY A 18 2.66 4.17 -20.04
CA GLY A 18 2.44 3.73 -18.66
C GLY A 18 1.75 4.76 -17.79
N ILE A 19 1.73 4.47 -16.49
CA ILE A 19 1.16 5.30 -15.43
C ILE A 19 2.28 5.54 -14.41
N GLU A 20 2.64 6.80 -14.22
CA GLU A 20 3.54 7.20 -13.13
C GLU A 20 2.71 7.35 -11.85
N LEU A 21 3.15 6.69 -10.78
CA LEU A 21 2.66 6.90 -9.42
C LEU A 21 3.73 7.59 -8.59
N ALA A 22 3.36 8.62 -7.85
CA ALA A 22 4.18 9.26 -6.85
C ALA A 22 3.56 9.03 -5.46
N LEU A 23 4.22 8.21 -4.65
CA LEU A 23 3.85 7.88 -3.28
C LEU A 23 4.61 8.82 -2.34
N ALA A 24 3.92 9.78 -1.75
CA ALA A 24 4.51 10.64 -0.74
C ALA A 24 4.23 10.10 0.66
N THR A 25 5.24 10.13 1.52
CA THR A 25 5.16 9.68 2.92
C THR A 25 4.92 10.86 3.85
N GLU A 26 4.43 10.60 5.06
CA GLU A 26 4.27 11.64 6.10
C GLU A 26 5.60 12.29 6.51
N SER A 27 6.72 11.55 6.36
CA SER A 27 8.07 12.08 6.56
C SER A 27 8.57 13.01 5.45
N GLY A 28 7.74 13.24 4.41
CA GLY A 28 8.05 14.13 3.29
C GLY A 28 8.87 13.49 2.17
N GLN A 29 9.17 12.18 2.25
CA GLN A 29 9.83 11.46 1.17
C GLN A 29 8.82 11.16 0.06
N THR A 30 9.28 11.07 -1.19
CA THR A 30 8.43 10.66 -2.31
C THR A 30 9.13 9.59 -3.14
N LEU A 31 8.47 8.44 -3.30
CA LEU A 31 8.88 7.39 -4.22
C LEU A 31 8.07 7.52 -5.50
N LYS A 32 8.75 7.53 -6.65
CA LYS A 32 8.12 7.49 -7.96
C LYS A 32 8.30 6.12 -8.60
N VAL A 33 7.22 5.58 -9.15
CA VAL A 33 7.22 4.32 -9.89
C VAL A 33 6.49 4.50 -11.21
N LEU A 34 6.94 3.81 -12.25
CA LEU A 34 6.26 3.73 -13.55
C LEU A 34 5.71 2.31 -13.69
N ALA A 35 4.42 2.19 -13.91
CA ALA A 35 3.71 0.92 -14.05
C ALA A 35 2.92 0.85 -15.36
N THR A 36 2.67 -0.36 -15.84
CA THR A 36 1.71 -0.59 -16.92
C THR A 36 0.27 -0.54 -16.39
N SER A 37 -0.73 -0.41 -17.26
CA SER A 37 -2.14 -0.48 -16.84
C SER A 37 -2.45 -1.80 -16.13
N GLU A 38 -1.99 -2.94 -16.69
CA GLU A 38 -2.19 -4.26 -16.08
C GLU A 38 -1.59 -4.36 -14.66
N GLN A 39 -0.44 -3.72 -14.43
CA GLN A 39 0.17 -3.69 -13.09
C GLN A 39 -0.62 -2.81 -12.11
N ILE A 40 -1.26 -1.74 -12.60
CA ILE A 40 -2.17 -0.94 -11.78
C ILE A 40 -3.42 -1.74 -11.44
N ASP A 41 -3.99 -2.48 -12.39
CA ASP A 41 -5.17 -3.31 -12.16
C ASP A 41 -4.88 -4.38 -11.09
N MET A 42 -3.76 -5.10 -11.22
CA MET A 42 -3.33 -6.07 -10.19
C MET A 42 -3.09 -5.43 -8.81
N LEU A 43 -2.57 -4.19 -8.77
CA LEU A 43 -2.40 -3.47 -7.50
C LEU A 43 -3.75 -3.11 -6.88
N VAL A 44 -4.73 -2.70 -7.69
CA VAL A 44 -6.07 -2.38 -7.21
C VAL A 44 -6.74 -3.63 -6.66
N ASP A 45 -6.68 -4.75 -7.36
CA ASP A 45 -7.26 -6.02 -6.92
C ASP A 45 -6.71 -6.45 -5.55
N GLU A 46 -5.38 -6.42 -5.36
CA GLU A 46 -4.75 -6.77 -4.08
C GLU A 46 -5.18 -5.83 -2.94
N LEU A 47 -5.29 -4.53 -3.22
CA LEU A 47 -5.77 -3.56 -2.23
C LEU A 47 -7.23 -3.79 -1.88
N GLU A 48 -8.07 -4.09 -2.86
CA GLU A 48 -9.47 -4.45 -2.64
C GLU A 48 -9.61 -5.71 -1.79
N ASP A 49 -8.82 -6.73 -2.07
CA ASP A 49 -8.80 -7.98 -1.29
C ASP A 49 -8.42 -7.72 0.18
N ILE A 50 -7.38 -6.93 0.44
CA ILE A 50 -6.95 -6.58 1.80
C ILE A 50 -8.04 -5.76 2.53
N LEU A 51 -8.64 -4.77 1.86
CA LEU A 51 -9.64 -3.89 2.47
C LEU A 51 -10.97 -4.61 2.76
N ASN A 52 -11.29 -5.64 1.99
CA ASN A 52 -12.50 -6.45 2.18
C ASN A 52 -12.27 -7.68 3.05
N SER A 53 -11.01 -8.02 3.37
CA SER A 53 -10.71 -9.12 4.27
C SER A 53 -11.05 -8.73 5.71
N PRO A 54 -11.67 -9.64 6.49
CA PRO A 54 -11.88 -9.38 7.91
C PRO A 54 -10.53 -9.19 8.60
N GLU A 55 -10.40 -8.12 9.40
CA GLU A 55 -9.21 -7.94 10.23
C GLU A 55 -9.02 -9.19 11.07
N GLU A 56 -7.82 -9.78 10.99
CA GLU A 56 -7.47 -10.94 11.77
C GLU A 56 -7.66 -10.55 13.26
N PRO A 57 -8.50 -11.27 14.02
CA PRO A 57 -8.70 -10.93 15.42
C PRO A 57 -7.35 -10.97 16.12
N GLU A 58 -7.01 -9.91 16.85
CA GLU A 58 -5.81 -9.87 17.69
C GLU A 58 -5.74 -11.18 18.49
N ALA A 59 -4.63 -11.90 18.36
CA ALA A 59 -4.43 -13.18 19.02
C ALA A 59 -4.83 -13.04 20.49
N PRO A 60 -5.67 -13.94 21.03
CA PRO A 60 -6.12 -13.82 22.41
C PRO A 60 -4.90 -13.78 23.32
N GLU A 61 -4.84 -12.78 24.23
CA GLU A 61 -3.79 -12.70 25.23
C GLU A 61 -3.67 -14.05 25.95
N PRO A 62 -2.46 -14.62 26.07
CA PRO A 62 -2.29 -15.89 26.77
C PRO A 62 -2.82 -15.72 28.20
N PRO A 63 -3.57 -16.71 28.73
CA PRO A 63 -4.21 -16.56 30.03
C PRO A 63 -3.15 -16.25 31.08
N ALA A 64 -3.39 -15.21 31.87
CA ALA A 64 -2.53 -14.87 32.99
C ALA A 64 -2.42 -16.09 33.90
N ALA A 65 -1.20 -16.62 34.04
CA ALA A 65 -0.93 -17.73 34.94
C ALA A 65 -1.28 -17.30 36.38
N ALA A 66 -2.17 -18.07 37.02
CA ALA A 66 -2.64 -17.86 38.39
C ALA A 66 -1.63 -18.37 39.43
#